data_AF-A0A1I0EHY3-F1
#
_entry.id   AF-A0A1I0EHY3-F1
#
_cell.length_a   1.000
_cell.length_b   1.000
_cell.length_c   1.000
_cell.angle_alpha   90.00
_cell.angle_beta   90.00
_cell.angle_gamma   90.00
#
_symmetry.space_group_name_H-M   'P 1'
#
loop_
_entity.id
_entity.type
_entity.pdbx_description
1 polymer ?
#
loop_
_entity_poly.entity_id
_entity_poly.type
_entity_poly.pdbx_seq_one_letter_code
_entity_poly.pdbx_strand_id
1 'polypeptide(L)'
;MIPDGSGHWISDGYLDFQSERFGCVVSMHPFSLNNLSSVPWFLRKLINPNGPHRPAAALHDELYELRGVTQGRNFTRKECDQLYLDAMLSDKLAYFDALPKDAREAIKHHGLNKNFTYRAEMTDRWVAYLLYAGVRVFGWVYWARKIRNHH
;
A
#
# COMPACT_ATOMS: atom_id res chain seq x y z
N MET A 1 -4.58 -2.46 9.44
CA MET A 1 -5.46 -3.24 8.55
C MET A 1 -5.99 -4.43 9.32
N ILE A 2 -7.27 -4.78 9.13
CA ILE A 2 -7.96 -5.87 9.82
C ILE A 2 -8.44 -6.87 8.77
N PRO A 3 -8.33 -8.20 9.00
CA PRO A 3 -8.88 -9.19 8.09
C PRO A 3 -10.41 -9.13 8.08
N ASP A 4 -11.04 -9.15 6.90
CA ASP A 4 -12.50 -9.06 6.73
C ASP A 4 -13.23 -10.41 6.87
N GLY A 5 -12.50 -11.48 7.18
CA GLY A 5 -13.02 -12.85 7.22
C GLY A 5 -13.19 -13.53 5.85
N SER A 6 -13.02 -12.79 4.74
CA SER A 6 -13.11 -13.29 3.35
C SER A 6 -11.73 -13.42 2.68
N GLY A 7 -10.65 -13.29 3.45
CA GLY A 7 -9.27 -13.32 2.94
C GLY A 7 -8.77 -11.98 2.42
N HIS A 8 -9.57 -10.91 2.53
CA HIS A 8 -9.11 -9.55 2.28
C HIS A 8 -8.75 -8.86 3.58
N TRP A 9 -8.16 -7.68 3.44
CA TRP A 9 -7.86 -6.84 4.58
C TRP A 9 -8.29 -5.43 4.27
N ILE A 10 -8.85 -4.78 5.28
CA ILE A 10 -9.43 -3.44 5.20
C ILE A 10 -8.67 -2.50 6.14
N SER A 11 -8.50 -1.25 5.75
CA SER A 11 -8.00 -0.21 6.68
C SER A 11 -9.08 0.08 7.74
N ASP A 12 -8.68 0.06 9.01
CA ASP A 12 -9.53 0.46 10.14
C ASP A 12 -9.12 1.86 10.56
N GLY A 13 -9.56 2.85 9.78
CA GLY A 13 -9.12 4.25 9.83
C GLY A 13 -8.27 4.68 8.63
N TYR A 14 -7.87 5.96 8.63
CA TYR A 14 -7.01 6.52 7.60
C TYR A 14 -5.60 5.90 7.68
N LEU A 15 -4.97 5.64 6.53
CA LEU A 15 -3.55 5.30 6.47
C LEU A 15 -2.80 6.43 5.77
N ASP A 16 -1.91 7.09 6.50
CA ASP A 16 -1.13 8.21 5.99
C ASP A 16 0.26 7.75 5.55
N PHE A 17 0.63 8.01 4.29
CA PHE A 17 1.93 7.67 3.74
C PHE A 17 2.68 8.92 3.33
N GLN A 18 3.79 9.20 4.02
CA GLN A 18 4.67 10.28 3.63
C GLN A 18 5.53 9.86 2.43
N SER A 19 5.47 10.63 1.35
CA SER A 19 6.42 10.53 0.23
C SER A 19 7.30 11.78 0.19
N GLU A 20 8.57 11.60 0.53
CA GLU A 20 9.59 12.65 0.39
C GLU A 20 9.78 13.06 -1.07
N ARG A 21 9.71 12.09 -1.99
CA ARG A 21 9.86 12.30 -3.44
C ARG A 21 8.88 13.34 -3.98
N PHE A 22 7.65 13.32 -3.50
CA PHE A 22 6.59 14.23 -3.96
C PHE A 22 6.24 15.32 -2.94
N GLY A 23 6.95 15.38 -1.81
CA GLY A 23 6.73 16.35 -0.74
C GLY A 23 5.28 16.38 -0.25
N CYS A 24 4.67 15.21 -0.05
CA CYS A 24 3.27 15.10 0.38
C CYS A 24 3.02 13.90 1.28
N VAL A 25 1.92 13.95 2.02
CA VAL A 25 1.37 12.83 2.78
C VAL A 25 0.14 12.34 2.04
N VAL A 26 0.14 11.13 1.51
CA VAL A 26 -1.02 10.53 0.85
C VAL A 26 -1.84 9.76 1.87
N SER A 27 -3.07 10.22 2.09
CA SER A 27 -4.02 9.59 3.02
C SER A 27 -4.93 8.64 2.27
N MET A 28 -4.98 7.40 2.73
CA MET A 28 -5.95 6.40 2.32
C MET A 28 -7.20 6.50 3.18
N HIS A 29 -8.39 6.35 2.59
CA HIS A 29 -9.62 6.34 3.37
C HIS A 29 -9.75 5.09 4.27
N PRO A 30 -10.55 5.17 5.34
CA PRO A 30 -11.01 3.99 6.06
C PRO A 30 -11.74 3.03 5.12
N PHE A 31 -11.61 1.73 5.35
CA PHE A 31 -12.18 0.65 4.55
C PHE A 31 -11.60 0.46 3.14
N SER A 32 -10.41 1.00 2.87
CA SER A 32 -9.67 0.69 1.64
C SER A 32 -9.30 -0.78 1.61
N LEU A 33 -9.76 -1.46 0.56
CA LEU A 33 -9.64 -2.90 0.39
C LEU A 33 -8.33 -3.25 -0.32
N ASN A 34 -7.54 -4.14 0.29
CA ASN A 34 -6.39 -4.74 -0.38
C ASN A 34 -6.74 -6.13 -0.93
N ASN A 35 -6.73 -6.25 -2.25
CA ASN A 35 -6.88 -7.51 -2.98
C ASN A 35 -5.63 -7.89 -3.79
N LEU A 36 -4.53 -7.15 -3.63
CA LEU A 36 -3.31 -7.23 -4.43
C LEU A 36 -3.60 -7.16 -5.94
N SER A 37 -4.75 -6.60 -6.36
CA SER A 37 -5.27 -6.72 -7.73
C SER A 37 -4.33 -6.10 -8.75
N SER A 38 -3.64 -5.03 -8.36
CA SER A 38 -2.65 -4.35 -9.18
C SER A 38 -1.36 -5.14 -9.39
N VAL A 39 -1.05 -6.10 -8.51
CA VAL A 39 0.15 -6.95 -8.62
C VAL A 39 -0.17 -8.17 -9.50
N PRO A 40 0.64 -8.48 -10.52
CA PRO A 40 0.44 -9.67 -11.34
C PRO A 40 0.34 -10.97 -10.52
N TRP A 41 -0.62 -11.83 -10.86
CA TRP A 41 -0.95 -13.04 -10.08
C TRP A 41 0.25 -13.98 -9.88
N PHE A 42 1.17 -14.05 -10.84
CA PHE A 42 2.37 -14.90 -10.74
C PHE A 42 3.40 -14.33 -9.75
N LEU A 43 3.49 -13.00 -9.61
CA LEU A 43 4.33 -12.38 -8.58
C LEU A 43 3.75 -12.59 -7.18
N ARG A 44 2.43 -12.67 -7.03
CA ARG A 44 1.77 -12.97 -5.75
C ARG A 44 2.17 -14.34 -5.17
N LYS A 45 2.67 -15.27 -6.00
CA LYS A 45 3.18 -16.57 -5.55
C LYS A 45 4.59 -16.50 -4.95
N LEU A 46 5.35 -15.46 -5.27
CA LEU A 46 6.74 -15.27 -4.82
C LEU A 46 6.84 -14.48 -3.51
N ILE A 47 5.73 -13.90 -3.06
CA ILE A 47 5.64 -13.08 -1.86
C ILE A 47 4.59 -13.67 -0.94
N ASN A 48 4.83 -13.62 0.37
CA ASN A 48 3.80 -13.99 1.34
C ASN A 48 2.65 -12.96 1.24
N PRO A 49 1.42 -13.35 0.87
CA PRO A 49 0.30 -12.40 0.70
C PRO A 49 -0.07 -11.69 2.01
N ASN A 50 0.31 -12.24 3.18
CA ASN A 50 0.15 -11.61 4.49
C ASN A 50 1.42 -10.88 4.96
N GLY A 51 2.28 -10.49 4.01
CA GLY A 51 3.55 -9.83 4.29
C GLY A 51 3.43 -8.33 4.60
N PRO A 52 4.55 -7.70 5.00
CA PRO A 52 4.58 -6.31 5.41
C PRO A 52 4.33 -5.30 4.27
N HIS A 53 4.33 -5.73 3.01
CA HIS A 53 4.01 -4.88 1.85
C HIS A 53 2.51 -4.60 1.68
N ARG A 54 1.62 -5.27 2.44
CA ARG A 54 0.17 -5.09 2.31
C ARG A 54 -0.33 -3.64 2.42
N PRO A 55 0.16 -2.81 3.35
CA PRO A 55 -0.31 -1.44 3.48
C PRO A 55 0.06 -0.61 2.24
N ALA A 56 1.28 -0.80 1.73
CA ALA A 56 1.71 -0.19 0.49
C ALA A 56 0.88 -0.68 -0.71
N ALA A 57 0.53 -1.97 -0.75
CA ALA A 57 -0.32 -2.50 -1.82
C ALA A 57 -1.74 -1.95 -1.74
N ALA A 58 -2.28 -1.76 -0.54
CA ALA A 58 -3.57 -1.11 -0.33
C ALA A 58 -3.55 0.34 -0.87
N LEU A 59 -2.48 1.09 -0.56
CA LEU A 59 -2.26 2.44 -1.09
C LEU A 59 -2.25 2.44 -2.62
N HIS A 60 -1.56 1.47 -3.22
CA HIS A 60 -1.47 1.36 -4.66
C HIS A 60 -2.82 1.01 -5.32
N ASP A 61 -3.56 0.06 -4.73
CA ASP A 61 -4.90 -0.32 -5.19
C ASP A 61 -5.85 0.90 -5.13
N GLU A 62 -5.86 1.68 -4.03
CA GLU A 62 -6.68 2.89 -3.89
C GLU A 62 -6.26 4.01 -4.86
N LEU A 63 -4.96 4.27 -5.00
CA LEU A 63 -4.46 5.24 -5.99
C LEU A 63 -4.88 4.87 -7.41
N TYR A 64 -4.84 3.58 -7.76
CA TYR A 64 -5.31 3.09 -9.05
C TYR A 64 -6.84 3.21 -9.19
N GLU A 65 -7.57 3.02 -8.08
CA GLU A 65 -9.01 3.19 -8.03
C GLU A 65 -9.42 4.64 -8.30
N LEU A 66 -8.73 5.57 -7.65
CA LEU A 66 -8.94 7.02 -7.74
C LEU A 66 -8.27 7.66 -8.97
N ARG A 67 -7.62 6.88 -9.83
CA ARG A 67 -6.88 7.38 -11.01
C ARG A 67 -5.77 8.38 -10.65
N GLY A 68 -5.15 8.18 -9.50
CA GLY A 68 -4.13 9.08 -8.97
C GLY A 68 -4.70 10.41 -8.50
N VAL A 69 -6.02 10.61 -8.53
CA VAL A 69 -6.67 11.83 -8.03
C VAL A 69 -6.88 11.69 -6.53
N THR A 70 -6.01 12.34 -5.75
CA THR A 70 -6.15 12.36 -4.30
C THR A 70 -5.60 13.68 -3.75
N GLN A 71 -6.25 14.18 -2.70
CA GLN A 71 -5.84 15.41 -1.98
C GLN A 71 -5.58 16.61 -2.91
N GLY A 72 -6.42 16.79 -3.93
CA GLY A 72 -6.29 17.90 -4.89
C GLY A 72 -5.10 17.79 -5.85
N ARG A 73 -4.40 16.65 -5.86
CA ARG A 73 -3.35 16.33 -6.83
C ARG A 73 -3.82 15.24 -7.78
N ASN A 74 -3.23 15.23 -8.97
CA ASN A 74 -3.47 14.19 -9.98
C ASN A 74 -2.13 13.53 -10.32
N PHE A 75 -1.89 12.36 -9.73
CA PHE A 75 -0.72 11.56 -9.99
C PHE A 75 -0.90 10.72 -11.26
N THR A 76 0.12 10.73 -12.11
CA THR A 76 0.21 9.78 -13.22
C THR A 76 0.35 8.35 -12.69
N ARG A 77 0.05 7.35 -13.53
CA ARG A 77 0.30 5.94 -13.21
C ARG A 77 1.72 5.70 -12.70
N LYS A 78 2.71 6.30 -13.37
CA LYS A 78 4.13 6.15 -12.99
C LYS A 78 4.38 6.70 -11.59
N GLU A 79 3.79 7.83 -11.24
CA GLU A 79 3.92 8.42 -9.92
C GLU A 79 3.20 7.60 -8.85
N CYS A 80 2.04 7.01 -9.18
CA CYS A 80 1.37 6.04 -8.31
C CYS A 80 2.26 4.80 -8.06
N ASP A 81 2.90 4.27 -9.10
CA ASP A 81 3.85 3.15 -8.96
C ASP A 81 5.05 3.54 -8.07
N GLN A 82 5.50 4.80 -8.15
CA GLN A 82 6.61 5.32 -7.33
C GLN A 82 6.19 5.55 -5.87
N LEU A 83 4.99 6.08 -5.62
CA LEU A 83 4.41 6.18 -4.28
C LEU A 83 4.30 4.81 -3.61
N TYR A 84 3.93 3.78 -4.37
CA TYR A 84 3.91 2.41 -3.89
C TYR A 84 5.30 1.90 -3.49
N LEU A 85 6.32 2.18 -4.31
CA LEU A 85 7.71 1.84 -3.96
C LEU A 85 8.17 2.58 -2.70
N ASP A 86 7.93 3.89 -2.62
CA ASP A 86 8.28 4.70 -1.45
C ASP A 86 7.60 4.16 -0.18
N ALA A 87 6.32 3.77 -0.27
CA ALA A 87 5.59 3.15 0.83
C ALA A 87 6.18 1.78 1.25
N MET A 88 6.63 0.94 0.32
CA MET A 88 7.29 -0.34 0.65
C MET A 88 8.67 -0.16 1.30
N LEU A 89 9.39 0.90 0.92
CA LEU A 89 10.71 1.25 1.45
C LEU A 89 10.64 2.11 2.72
N SER A 90 9.44 2.55 3.11
CA SER A 90 9.23 3.27 4.36
C SER A 90 9.72 2.45 5.56
N ASP A 91 10.21 3.14 6.58
CA ASP A 91 10.68 2.47 7.77
C ASP A 91 9.49 1.98 8.63
N LYS A 92 9.67 0.84 9.30
CA LYS A 92 8.63 0.17 10.10
C LYS A 92 8.14 1.04 11.25
N LEU A 93 8.98 1.93 11.76
CA LEU A 93 8.65 2.82 12.87
C LEU A 93 7.73 3.95 12.38
N ALA A 94 8.08 4.61 11.28
CA ALA A 94 7.29 5.61 10.60
C ALA A 94 5.95 5.04 10.14
N TYR A 95 5.95 3.82 9.59
CA TYR A 95 4.71 3.12 9.27
C TYR A 95 3.85 2.88 10.51
N PHE A 96 4.43 2.39 11.60
CA PHE A 96 3.70 2.18 12.84
C PHE A 96 3.19 3.48 13.44
N ASP A 97 3.95 4.55 13.40
CA ASP A 97 3.56 5.88 13.89
C ASP A 97 2.43 6.50 13.07
N ALA A 98 2.36 6.18 11.78
CA ALA A 98 1.28 6.60 10.88
C ALA A 98 -0.02 5.77 11.03
N LEU A 99 -0.01 4.67 11.79
CA LEU A 99 -1.23 3.90 12.03
C LEU A 99 -2.22 4.66 12.94
N PRO A 100 -3.54 4.52 12.70
CA PRO A 100 -4.57 4.95 13.63
C PRO A 100 -4.30 4.46 15.05
N LYS A 101 -4.68 5.28 16.06
CA LYS A 101 -4.43 4.98 17.47
C LYS A 101 -4.95 3.58 17.84
N ASP A 102 -6.16 3.23 17.42
CA ASP A 102 -6.81 1.96 17.75
C ASP A 102 -6.06 0.77 17.15
N ALA A 103 -5.56 0.90 15.92
CA ALA A 103 -4.71 -0.11 15.29
C ALA A 103 -3.36 -0.28 16.02
N ARG A 104 -2.74 0.82 16.47
CA ARG A 104 -1.51 0.76 17.29
C ARG A 104 -1.77 0.10 18.63
N GLU A 105 -2.90 0.38 19.27
CA GLU A 105 -3.29 -0.24 20.54
C GLU A 105 -3.55 -1.73 20.39
N ALA A 106 -4.25 -2.17 19.34
CA ALA A 106 -4.42 -3.59 19.03
C ALA A 106 -3.07 -4.29 18.81
N ILE A 107 -2.15 -3.70 18.03
CA ILE A 107 -0.80 -4.24 17.79
C ILE A 107 0.00 -4.35 19.10
N LYS A 108 -0.10 -3.35 19.98
CA LYS A 108 0.53 -3.38 21.31
C LYS A 108 -0.09 -4.45 22.20
N HIS A 109 -1.41 -4.57 22.21
CA HIS A 109 -2.14 -5.57 23.00
C HIS A 109 -1.73 -7.00 22.61
N HIS A 110 -1.51 -7.26 21.33
CA HIS A 110 -1.01 -8.56 20.84
C HIS A 110 0.52 -8.73 20.97
N GLY A 111 1.24 -7.78 21.55
CA GLY A 111 2.70 -7.83 21.71
C GLY A 111 3.46 -7.84 20.38
N LEU A 112 2.83 -7.37 19.30
CA LEU A 112 3.40 -7.32 17.95
C LEU A 112 4.13 -5.99 17.69
N ASN A 113 3.98 -4.99 18.56
CA ASN A 113 4.64 -3.68 18.47
C ASN A 113 6.17 -3.80 18.38
N LYS A 114 6.77 -4.80 19.05
CA LYS A 114 8.22 -5.10 18.96
C LYS A 114 8.72 -5.32 17.53
N ASN A 115 7.85 -5.70 16.61
CA ASN A 115 8.19 -5.89 15.20
C ASN A 115 8.30 -4.58 14.42
N PHE A 116 7.86 -3.46 15.01
CA PHE A 116 7.76 -2.16 14.37
C PHE A 116 8.55 -1.05 15.09
N THR A 117 8.94 -1.25 16.35
CA THR A 117 9.64 -0.23 17.16
C THR A 117 11.12 -0.04 16.80
N TYR A 118 11.55 -0.46 15.61
CA TYR A 118 12.92 -0.28 15.12
C TYR A 118 12.92 0.22 13.68
N ARG A 119 13.92 1.05 13.34
CA ARG A 119 14.12 1.55 11.98
C ARG A 119 14.71 0.46 11.10
N ALA A 120 13.84 -0.36 10.53
CA ALA A 120 14.14 -1.18 9.37
C ALA A 120 13.08 -0.93 8.31
N GLU A 121 13.40 -1.22 7.06
CA GLU A 121 12.43 -1.08 5.97
C GLU A 121 11.26 -2.05 6.18
N MET A 122 10.06 -1.61 5.79
CA MET A 122 8.85 -2.43 5.87
C MET A 122 9.00 -3.71 5.07
N THR A 123 9.54 -3.61 3.85
CA THR A 123 9.74 -4.74 2.94
C THR A 123 11.21 -4.82 2.51
N ASP A 124 11.73 -6.03 2.34
CA ASP A 124 13.07 -6.22 1.79
C ASP A 124 13.21 -5.50 0.43
N ARG A 125 14.28 -4.72 0.24
CA ARG A 125 14.50 -3.93 -0.99
C ARG A 125 14.27 -4.73 -2.27
N TRP A 126 14.82 -5.94 -2.34
CA TRP A 126 14.73 -6.75 -3.55
C TRP A 126 13.27 -7.12 -3.86
N VAL A 127 12.45 -7.40 -2.84
CA VAL A 127 11.01 -7.64 -2.98
C VAL A 127 10.32 -6.36 -3.44
N ALA A 128 10.62 -5.22 -2.81
CA ALA A 128 10.03 -3.94 -3.17
C ALA A 128 10.30 -3.58 -4.64
N TYR A 129 11.55 -3.73 -5.10
CA TYR A 129 11.91 -3.49 -6.50
C TYR A 129 11.29 -4.50 -7.46
N LEU A 130 11.19 -5.78 -7.09
CA LEU A 130 10.55 -6.81 -7.90
C LEU A 130 9.05 -6.53 -8.08
N LEU A 131 8.35 -6.15 -7.01
CA LEU A 131 6.94 -5.78 -7.07
C LEU A 131 6.73 -4.48 -7.85
N TYR A 132 7.60 -3.48 -7.65
CA TYR A 132 7.60 -2.25 -8.43
C TYR A 132 7.80 -2.54 -9.93
N ALA A 133 8.79 -3.32 -10.30
CA ALA A 133 9.01 -3.73 -11.70
C ALA A 133 7.78 -4.42 -12.29
N GLY A 134 7.13 -5.30 -11.50
CA GLY A 134 5.86 -5.93 -11.87
C GLY A 134 4.75 -4.94 -12.22
N VAL A 135 4.46 -3.97 -11.34
CA VAL A 135 3.41 -2.98 -11.60
C VAL A 135 3.81 -2.01 -12.72
N ARG A 136 5.10 -1.71 -12.89
CA ARG A 136 5.60 -0.89 -14.00
C ARG A 136 5.28 -1.52 -15.36
N VAL A 137 5.53 -2.83 -15.49
CA VAL A 137 5.38 -3.59 -16.75
C VAL A 137 3.93 -3.98 -17.02
N PHE A 138 3.15 -4.33 -15.99
CA PHE A 138 1.81 -4.91 -16.18
C PHE A 138 0.65 -4.04 -15.66
N GLY A 139 0.94 -3.02 -14.84
CA GLY A 139 -0.09 -2.15 -14.23
C GLY A 139 -0.92 -1.37 -15.25
N TRP A 140 -0.40 -1.17 -16.48
CA TRP A 140 -1.15 -0.53 -17.56
C TRP A 140 -2.43 -1.28 -17.94
N VAL A 141 -2.48 -2.61 -17.80
CA VAL A 141 -3.67 -3.41 -18.13
C VAL A 141 -4.82 -3.03 -17.19
N TYR A 142 -4.54 -2.96 -15.89
CA TYR A 142 -5.52 -2.59 -14.89
C TYR A 142 -5.90 -1.10 -15.01
N TRP A 143 -4.90 -0.24 -15.22
CA TRP A 143 -5.12 1.18 -15.42
C TRP A 143 -5.99 1.46 -16.67
N ALA A 144 -5.77 0.76 -17.78
CA ALA A 144 -6.56 0.94 -19.00
C ALA A 144 -7.97 0.33 -18.90
N ARG A 145 -8.13 -0.83 -18.24
CA ARG A 145 -9.43 -1.54 -18.16
C ARG A 145 -10.52 -0.67 -17.53
N LYS A 146 -10.18 0.12 -16.51
CA LYS A 146 -11.15 0.97 -15.82
C LYS A 146 -11.48 2.27 -16.59
N ILE A 147 -10.78 2.60 -17.69
CA ILE A 147 -11.15 3.74 -18.57
C ILE A 147 -12.45 3.40 -19.31
N ARG A 148 -12.63 2.12 -19.64
CA ARG A 148 -13.77 1.63 -20.42
C ARG A 148 -15.10 1.56 -19.65
N ASN A 149 -15.08 1.64 -18.32
CA ASN A 149 -16.29 1.47 -17.49
C ASN A 149 -16.88 2.81 -16.98
N HIS A 150 -16.30 3.95 -17.38
CA HIS A 150 -16.79 5.29 -17.04
C HIS A 150 -17.24 6.08 -18.29
N HIS A 151 -17.55 5.38 -19.38
CA HIS A 151 -18.18 5.91 -20.58
C HIS A 151 -19.57 5.30 -20.76
#